data_AF-A0A2G5LGN6-F1
#
_entry.id   AF-A0A2G5LGN6-F1
#
_cell.length_a   1.000
_cell.length_b   1.000
_cell.length_c   1.000
_cell.angle_alpha   90.00
_cell.angle_beta   90.00
_cell.angle_gamma   90.00
#
_symmetry.space_group_name_H-M   'P 1'
#
loop_
_entity.id
_entity.type
_entity.pdbx_description
1 polymer ?
#
loop_
_entity_poly.entity_id
_entity_poly.type
_entity_poly.pdbx_seq_one_letter_code
_entity_poly.pdbx_strand_id
1 'polypeptide(L)'
;MKKAIALLFIMAGFIIIGIAGYEIYQTQAKEKEALEAARDLVFSKEQTDKEYEVLEDFDPGQGDVVGILHIPRLDADLPIVEGTHEDDLARGVGHY
;
A
#
# COMPACT_ATOMS: atom_id res chain seq x y z
N MET A 1 7.75 23.32 38.84
CA MET A 1 8.67 22.49 38.04
C MET A 1 8.06 21.15 37.62
N LYS A 2 7.61 20.28 38.55
CA LYS A 2 7.05 18.95 38.23
C LYS A 2 5.86 18.96 37.25
N LYS A 3 4.92 19.91 37.41
CA LYS A 3 3.76 20.06 36.51
C LYS A 3 4.13 20.48 35.08
N ALA A 4 5.17 21.31 34.93
CA ALA A 4 5.63 21.76 33.62
C ALA A 4 6.33 20.63 32.85
N ILE A 5 7.11 19.80 33.56
CA ILE A 5 7.73 18.59 32.98
C ILE A 5 6.64 17.61 32.53
N ALA A 6 5.61 17.37 33.36
CA ALA A 6 4.48 16.53 32.99
C ALA A 6 3.74 17.07 31.74
N LEU A 7 3.52 18.39 31.67
CA LEU A 7 2.87 19.02 30.52
C LEU A 7 3.71 18.86 29.23
N LEU A 8 5.04 18.95 29.33
CA LEU A 8 5.95 18.74 28.20
C LEU A 8 5.84 17.32 27.64
N PHE A 9 5.84 16.30 28.51
CA PHE A 9 5.67 14.91 28.08
C PHE A 9 4.31 14.66 27.42
N ILE A 10 3.24 15.26 27.94
CA ILE A 10 1.91 15.17 27.34
C ILE A 10 1.92 15.81 25.93
N MET A 11 2.51 16.99 25.78
CA MET A 11 2.64 17.66 24.48
C MET A 11 3.46 16.85 23.49
N ALA A 12 4.59 16.28 23.92
CA ALA A 12 5.40 15.40 23.08
C ALA A 12 4.62 14.16 22.63
N GLY A 13 3.81 13.57 23.53
CA GLY A 13 2.93 12.46 23.19
C GLY A 13 1.90 12.83 22.13
N PHE A 14 1.25 13.99 22.26
CA PHE A 14 0.32 14.48 21.24
C PHE A 14 0.98 14.72 19.88
N ILE A 15 2.23 15.21 19.86
CA ILE A 15 2.98 15.39 18.62
C ILE A 15 3.24 14.03 17.94
N ILE A 16 3.68 13.03 18.70
CA ILE A 16 3.93 11.67 18.17
C ILE A 16 2.63 11.08 17.61
N ILE A 17 1.52 11.18 18.34
CA ILE A 17 0.21 10.70 17.88
C ILE A 17 -0.22 11.42 16.59
N GLY A 18 0.03 12.73 16.50
CA GLY A 18 -0.28 13.52 15.31
C GLY A 18 0.52 13.06 14.08
N ILE A 19 1.82 12.79 14.24
CA ILE A 19 2.67 12.29 13.16
C ILE A 19 2.23 10.88 12.73
N ALA A 20 2.07 9.96 13.68
CA ALA A 20 1.65 8.59 13.38
C ALA A 20 0.27 8.54 12.70
N GLY A 21 -0.68 9.37 13.15
CA GLY A 21 -1.99 9.49 12.52
C GLY A 21 -1.91 10.01 11.08
N TYR A 22 -1.02 10.97 10.82
CA TYR A 22 -0.78 11.48 9.46
C TYR A 22 -0.13 10.43 8.55
N GLU A 23 0.85 9.68 9.04
CA GLU A 23 1.48 8.58 8.30
C GLU A 23 0.47 7.48 7.95
N ILE A 24 -0.33 7.03 8.92
CA ILE A 24 -1.38 6.01 8.69
C ILE A 24 -2.40 6.48 7.65
N TYR A 25 -2.77 7.76 7.66
CA TYR A 25 -3.68 8.32 6.67
C TYR A 25 -3.04 8.33 5.27
N GLN A 26 -1.76 8.72 5.18
CA GLN A 26 -1.05 8.76 3.91
C GLN A 26 -0.87 7.35 3.32
N THR A 27 -0.48 6.37 4.13
CA THR A 27 -0.32 4.97 3.70
C THR A 27 -1.64 4.41 3.16
N GLN A 28 -2.76 4.58 3.88
CA GLN A 28 -4.08 4.13 3.41
C GLN A 28 -4.49 4.78 2.09
N ALA A 29 -4.18 6.06 1.90
CA ALA A 29 -4.48 6.75 0.64
C ALA A 29 -3.69 6.15 -0.52
N LYS A 30 -2.39 5.91 -0.32
CA LYS A 30 -1.51 5.30 -1.33
C LYS A 30 -1.88 3.85 -1.64
N GLU A 31 -2.22 3.06 -0.61
CA GLU A 31 -2.67 1.67 -0.76
C GLU A 31 -3.96 1.58 -1.58
N LYS A 32 -4.92 2.48 -1.30
CA LYS A 32 -6.17 2.54 -2.05
C LYS A 32 -5.93 2.87 -3.53
N GLU A 33 -5.07 3.85 -3.82
CA GLU A 33 -4.69 4.22 -5.19
C GLU A 33 -4.04 3.05 -5.93
N ALA A 34 -3.09 2.37 -5.30
CA ALA A 34 -2.45 1.19 -5.87
C ALA A 34 -3.43 0.03 -6.07
N LEU A 35 -4.40 -0.15 -5.17
CA LEU A 35 -5.45 -1.17 -5.31
C LEU A 35 -6.41 -0.85 -6.46
N GLU A 36 -6.76 0.42 -6.68
CA GLU A 36 -7.56 0.84 -7.83
C GLU A 36 -6.81 0.51 -9.14
N ALA A 37 -5.53 0.85 -9.23
CA ALA A 37 -4.68 0.48 -10.37
C ALA A 37 -4.61 -1.04 -10.57
N ALA A 38 -4.45 -1.81 -9.48
CA ALA A 38 -4.43 -3.27 -9.54
C ALA A 38 -5.76 -3.85 -10.04
N ARG A 39 -6.90 -3.26 -9.65
CA ARG A 39 -8.23 -3.69 -10.13
C ARG A 39 -8.41 -3.39 -11.61
N ASP A 40 -7.94 -2.24 -12.07
CA ASP A 40 -7.97 -1.93 -13.50
C ASP A 40 -7.11 -2.92 -14.30
N LEU A 41 -5.95 -3.31 -13.78
CA LEU A 41 -5.10 -4.33 -14.41
C LEU A 41 -5.75 -5.72 -14.47
N VAL A 42 -6.33 -6.19 -13.37
CA VAL A 42 -6.86 -7.56 -13.24
C VAL A 42 -8.26 -7.72 -13.85
N PHE A 43 -9.09 -6.67 -13.81
CA PHE A 43 -10.51 -6.73 -14.19
C PHE A 43 -10.88 -5.86 -15.40
N SER A 44 -9.90 -5.33 -16.14
CA SER A 44 -10.18 -4.57 -17.37
C SER A 44 -11.01 -5.39 -18.36
N LYS A 45 -12.10 -4.78 -18.84
CA LYS A 45 -13.10 -5.38 -19.75
C LYS A 45 -12.54 -5.82 -21.11
N GLU A 46 -11.36 -5.37 -21.50
CA GLU A 46 -10.76 -5.73 -22.81
C GLU A 46 -10.19 -7.15 -22.85
N GLN A 47 -10.09 -7.86 -21.73
CA GLN A 47 -9.52 -9.21 -21.66
C GLN A 47 -10.53 -10.37 -21.81
N THR A 48 -11.82 -10.08 -22.05
CA THR A 48 -12.87 -11.12 -22.05
C THR A 48 -12.71 -12.18 -23.17
N ASP A 49 -11.90 -11.92 -24.21
CA ASP A 49 -11.70 -12.84 -25.36
C ASP A 49 -10.22 -13.10 -25.72
N LYS A 50 -9.25 -12.74 -24.87
CA LYS A 50 -7.83 -13.03 -25.15
C LYS A 50 -7.38 -14.29 -24.44
N GLU A 51 -6.91 -15.25 -25.23
CA GLU A 51 -6.07 -16.37 -24.79
C GLU A 51 -4.95 -15.80 -23.90
N TYR A 52 -4.70 -16.41 -22.73
CA TYR A 52 -3.67 -15.94 -21.80
C TYR A 52 -2.33 -15.88 -22.54
N GLU A 53 -1.90 -14.68 -22.95
CA GLU A 53 -0.55 -14.46 -23.45
C GLU A 53 0.39 -14.69 -22.28
N VAL A 54 1.13 -15.79 -22.32
CA VAL A 54 2.32 -15.94 -21.50
C VAL A 54 3.27 -14.86 -21.99
N LEU A 55 3.40 -13.79 -21.21
CA LEU A 55 4.48 -12.83 -21.41
C LEU A 55 5.78 -13.61 -21.21
N GLU A 56 6.51 -13.88 -22.29
CA GLU A 56 7.80 -14.57 -22.22
C GLU A 56 8.78 -13.79 -21.31
N ASP A 57 8.62 -12.47 -21.25
CA ASP A 57 9.37 -11.56 -20.39
C ASP A 57 8.41 -10.68 -19.55
N PHE A 58 7.96 -11.19 -18.41
CA PHE A 58 7.33 -10.37 -17.38
C PHE A 58 8.41 -9.75 -16.48
N ASP A 59 8.75 -8.49 -16.75
CA ASP A 59 9.80 -7.72 -16.06
C ASP A 59 9.23 -6.38 -15.56
N PRO A 60 8.46 -6.37 -14.45
CA PRO A 60 7.91 -5.13 -13.89
C PRO A 60 9.02 -4.22 -13.36
N GLY A 61 8.85 -2.92 -13.52
CA GLY A 61 9.76 -1.94 -12.96
C GLY A 61 9.56 -1.79 -11.45
N GLN A 62 10.61 -1.38 -10.75
CA GLN A 62 10.56 -1.02 -9.33
C GLN A 62 9.38 -0.09 -9.05
N GLY A 63 8.48 -0.52 -8.17
CA GLY A 63 7.30 0.22 -7.78
C GLY A 63 6.08 0.06 -8.68
N ASP A 64 6.14 -0.77 -9.72
CA ASP A 64 4.96 -1.07 -10.54
C ASP A 64 3.93 -1.88 -9.73
N VAL A 65 2.65 -1.65 -10.03
CA VAL A 65 1.56 -2.47 -9.48
C VAL A 65 1.38 -3.66 -10.40
N VAL A 66 1.50 -4.87 -9.85
CA VAL A 66 1.58 -6.11 -10.65
C VAL A 66 0.37 -7.03 -10.45
N GLY A 67 -0.45 -6.79 -9.43
CA GLY A 67 -1.66 -7.59 -9.22
C GLY A 67 -2.36 -7.34 -7.89
N ILE A 68 -3.27 -8.26 -7.55
CA ILE A 68 -4.07 -8.22 -6.32
C ILE A 68 -3.82 -9.50 -5.51
N LEU A 69 -3.51 -9.33 -4.23
CA LEU A 69 -3.54 -10.37 -3.23
C LEU A 69 -4.90 -10.37 -2.52
N HIS A 70 -5.75 -11.33 -2.88
CA HIS A 70 -7.03 -11.56 -2.21
C HIS A 70 -6.87 -12.55 -1.05
N ILE A 71 -7.27 -12.14 0.17
CA ILE A 71 -7.20 -12.99 1.38
C ILE A 71 -8.61 -13.15 1.98
N PRO A 72 -9.38 -14.19 1.58
CA PRO A 72 -10.79 -14.35 1.96
C PRO A 72 -11.04 -14.36 3.47
N ARG A 73 -10.13 -14.97 4.24
CA ARG A 73 -10.26 -15.08 5.70
C ARG A 73 -10.13 -13.74 6.43
N LEU A 74 -9.55 -12.74 5.78
CA LEU A 74 -9.35 -11.40 6.33
C LEU A 74 -10.29 -10.38 5.68
N ASP A 75 -11.11 -10.79 4.71
CA ASP A 75 -11.91 -9.89 3.87
C ASP A 75 -11.06 -8.73 3.31
N ALA A 76 -9.87 -9.08 2.80
CA ALA A 76 -8.84 -8.12 2.41
C ALA A 76 -8.41 -8.34 0.95
N ASP A 77 -8.34 -7.23 0.20
CA ASP A 77 -7.69 -7.13 -1.10
C ASP A 77 -6.53 -6.15 -0.97
N LEU A 78 -5.31 -6.60 -1.25
CA LEU A 78 -4.10 -5.79 -1.18
C LEU A 78 -3.46 -5.69 -2.57
N PRO A 79 -2.97 -4.53 -2.99
CA PRO A 79 -2.17 -4.43 -4.22
C PRO A 79 -0.80 -5.07 -4.00
N ILE A 80 -0.32 -5.77 -5.03
CA ILE A 80 1.05 -6.28 -5.10
C ILE A 80 1.88 -5.24 -5.86
N VAL A 81 2.99 -4.80 -5.26
CA VAL A 81 3.89 -3.78 -5.79
C VAL A 81 5.27 -4.39 -5.99
N GLU A 82 5.92 -4.13 -7.11
CA GLU A 82 7.28 -4.60 -7.37
C GLU A 82 8.29 -3.92 -6.45
N GLY A 83 9.10 -4.72 -5.77
CA GLY A 83 10.13 -4.30 -4.83
C GLY A 83 9.68 -4.17 -3.37
N THR A 84 10.67 -4.08 -2.50
CA THR A 84 10.49 -4.10 -1.04
C THR A 84 11.12 -2.90 -0.34
N HIS A 85 11.26 -1.76 -1.02
CA HIS A 85 11.68 -0.52 -0.38
C HIS A 85 10.53 0.11 0.41
N GLU A 86 10.86 1.05 1.29
CA GLU A 86 9.87 1.71 2.16
C GLU A 86 8.73 2.36 1.36
N ASP A 87 9.04 2.96 0.21
CA ASP A 87 8.06 3.59 -0.67
C ASP A 87 7.14 2.59 -1.40
N ASP A 88 7.57 1.34 -1.57
CA ASP A 88 6.74 0.28 -2.17
C ASP A 88 5.82 -0.33 -1.12
N LEU A 89 6.37 -0.64 0.06
CA LEU A 89 5.62 -1.19 1.19
C LEU A 89 4.59 -0.19 1.75
N ALA A 90 4.82 1.11 1.56
CA ALA A 90 3.83 2.14 1.86
C ALA A 90 2.61 2.12 0.93
N ARG A 91 2.63 1.32 -0.15
CA ARG A 91 1.55 1.21 -1.15
C ARG A 91 0.90 -0.17 -1.20
N GLY A 92 1.48 -1.20 -0.59
CA GLY A 92 0.95 -2.57 -0.68
C GLY A 92 1.93 -3.63 -0.21
N VAL A 93 1.70 -4.87 -0.63
CA VAL A 93 2.65 -5.96 -0.38
C VAL A 93 3.74 -5.95 -1.46
N GLY A 94 5.00 -6.03 -1.03
CA GLY A 94 6.16 -6.02 -1.94
C GLY A 94 6.44 -7.39 -2.55
N HIS A 95 6.78 -7.41 -3.84
CA HIS A 95 7.41 -8.53 -4.54
C HIS A 95 8.95 -8.37 -4.50
N TYR A 96 9.71 -9.47 -4.37
CA TYR A 96 11.18 -9.44 -4.14
C TYR A 96 11.95 -10.12 -5.27
#